data_AF-A0A2R7IUF0-F1
#
_entry.id   AF-A0A2R7IUF0-F1
#
_cell.length_a   1.000
_cell.length_b   1.000
_cell.length_c   1.000
_cell.angle_alpha   90.00
_cell.angle_beta   90.00
_cell.angle_gamma   90.00
#
_symmetry.space_group_name_H-M   'P 1'
#
loop_
_entity.id
_entity.type
_entity.pdbx_description
1 polymer ?
#
loop_
_entity_poly.entity_id
_entity_poly.type
_entity_poly.pdbx_seq_one_letter_code
_entity_poly.pdbx_strand_id
1 'polypeptide(L)'
;MKPALLFAPLALFAASPATAAPSDIDARVARVLKATPLIDGHNDWGETLVDAAGDARWTIDLNRLDPAKFDTDIARLRKGKVGGQFWSVYVSAGLPGPEQ
;
A
#
# COMPACT_ATOMS: atom_id res chain seq x y z
N MET A 1 28.34 42.26 58.97
CA MET A 1 28.60 40.79 58.91
C MET A 1 27.97 40.28 57.61
N LYS A 2 28.79 39.79 56.66
CA LYS A 2 28.38 39.08 55.43
C LYS A 2 28.15 37.58 55.77
N PRO A 3 27.63 36.73 54.88
CA PRO A 3 26.43 36.79 54.04
C PRO A 3 25.65 35.44 54.13
N ALA A 4 24.53 35.26 53.42
CA ALA A 4 24.15 33.93 52.89
C ALA A 4 23.12 34.07 51.77
N LEU A 5 23.60 34.23 50.53
CA LEU A 5 22.78 34.00 49.34
C LEU A 5 22.70 32.50 49.11
N LEU A 6 21.50 31.93 49.31
CA LEU A 6 21.19 30.54 48.95
C LEU A 6 21.11 30.44 47.42
N PHE A 7 22.11 29.80 46.82
CA PHE A 7 22.05 29.37 45.42
C PHE A 7 21.20 28.10 45.33
N ALA A 8 20.04 28.20 44.70
CA ALA A 8 19.29 27.02 44.26
C ALA A 8 19.97 26.42 43.02
N PRO A 9 20.22 25.10 42.96
CA PRO A 9 20.81 24.49 41.78
C PRO A 9 19.75 24.46 40.66
N LEU A 10 20.01 25.19 39.58
CA LEU A 10 19.26 25.08 38.35
C LEU A 10 19.63 23.74 37.71
N ALA A 11 18.76 22.72 37.86
CA ALA A 11 18.96 21.44 37.21
C ALA A 11 18.81 21.63 35.68
N LEU A 12 19.93 21.66 34.97
CA LEU A 12 19.92 21.52 33.51
C LEU A 12 19.38 20.12 33.17
N PHE A 13 18.13 20.05 32.72
CA PHE A 13 17.67 18.91 31.94
C PHE A 13 18.45 18.92 30.62
N ALA A 14 19.51 18.12 30.54
CA ALA A 14 20.10 17.77 29.26
C ALA A 14 19.03 17.01 28.46
N ALA A 15 18.40 17.69 27.50
CA ALA A 15 17.59 17.02 26.50
C ALA A 15 18.55 16.17 25.65
N SER A 16 18.77 14.92 26.06
CA SER A 16 19.39 13.94 25.18
C SER A 16 18.53 13.88 23.92
N PRO A 17 19.09 14.08 22.71
CA PRO A 17 18.33 13.84 21.51
C PRO A 17 17.91 12.38 21.57
N ALA A 18 16.61 12.13 21.65
CA ALA A 18 16.07 10.80 21.46
C ALA A 18 16.44 10.40 20.04
N THR A 19 17.53 9.67 19.88
CA THR A 19 17.84 8.99 18.64
C THR A 19 16.69 8.01 18.40
N ALA A 20 15.85 8.32 17.42
CA ALA A 20 14.82 7.38 17.00
C ALA A 20 15.52 6.06 16.69
N ALA A 21 15.16 5.00 17.42
CA ALA A 21 15.64 3.66 17.10
C ALA A 21 15.34 3.38 15.62
N PRO A 22 16.21 2.63 14.91
CA PRO A 22 15.94 2.23 13.54
C PRO A 22 14.54 1.62 13.49
N SER A 23 13.59 2.30 12.84
CA SER A 23 12.25 1.78 12.75
C SER A 23 12.27 0.63 11.77
N ASP A 24 11.81 -0.54 12.19
CA ASP A 24 11.46 -1.61 11.26
C ASP A 24 10.25 -1.16 10.44
N ILE A 25 10.55 -0.56 9.27
CA ILE A 25 9.53 -0.03 8.35
C ILE A 25 8.61 -1.14 7.89
N ASP A 26 9.13 -2.34 7.64
CA ASP A 26 8.35 -3.48 7.17
C ASP A 26 7.34 -3.93 8.24
N ALA A 27 7.77 -4.03 9.50
CA ALA A 27 6.86 -4.32 10.62
C ALA A 27 5.82 -3.22 10.82
N ARG A 28 6.16 -1.94 10.55
CA ARG A 28 5.20 -0.83 10.61
C ARG A 28 4.17 -0.94 9.48
N VAL A 29 4.62 -1.14 8.24
CA VAL A 29 3.75 -1.29 7.05
C VAL A 29 2.82 -2.50 7.23
N ALA A 30 3.35 -3.65 7.64
CA ALA A 30 2.57 -4.86 7.88
C ALA A 30 1.46 -4.65 8.93
N ARG A 31 1.77 -3.91 10.00
CA ARG A 31 0.79 -3.58 11.06
C ARG A 31 -0.31 -2.65 10.54
N VAL A 32 0.07 -1.58 9.83
CA VAL A 32 -0.87 -0.61 9.26
C VAL A 32 -1.79 -1.30 8.26
N LEU A 33 -1.24 -2.01 7.28
CA LEU A 33 -2.02 -2.68 6.24
C LEU A 33 -2.89 -3.85 6.77
N LYS A 34 -2.52 -4.45 7.90
CA LYS A 34 -3.39 -5.42 8.60
C LYS A 34 -4.60 -4.74 9.23
N ALA A 35 -4.43 -3.56 9.81
CA ALA A 35 -5.50 -2.82 10.47
C ALA A 35 -6.39 -2.05 9.47
N THR A 36 -5.78 -1.53 8.42
CA THR A 36 -6.41 -0.71 7.38
C THR A 36 -5.95 -1.24 6.02
N PRO A 37 -6.65 -2.26 5.47
CA PRO A 37 -6.35 -2.78 4.15
C PRO A 37 -6.40 -1.69 3.07
N LEU A 38 -5.54 -1.80 2.06
CA LEU A 38 -5.47 -0.84 0.96
C LEU A 38 -6.77 -0.88 0.14
N ILE A 39 -7.27 0.30 -0.22
CA ILE A 39 -8.31 0.47 -1.25
C ILE A 39 -7.64 1.11 -2.45
N ASP A 40 -7.52 0.35 -3.53
CA ASP A 40 -6.95 0.83 -4.77
C ASP A 40 -8.06 1.36 -5.70
N GLY A 41 -7.80 2.52 -6.30
CA GLY A 41 -8.79 3.29 -7.05
C GLY A 41 -8.91 2.94 -8.54
N HIS A 42 -7.99 2.16 -9.10
CA HIS A 42 -8.01 1.84 -10.53
C HIS A 42 -7.11 0.65 -10.87
N ASN A 43 -7.70 -0.44 -11.37
CA ASN A 43 -6.95 -1.61 -11.82
C ASN A 43 -7.55 -2.20 -13.10
N ASP A 44 -6.74 -2.26 -14.16
CA ASP A 44 -7.11 -2.72 -15.52
C ASP A 44 -7.04 -4.25 -15.70
N TRP A 45 -6.99 -5.02 -14.60
CA TRP A 45 -6.89 -6.48 -14.68
C TRP A 45 -7.99 -7.11 -15.55
N GLY A 46 -9.19 -6.52 -15.58
CA GLY A 46 -10.28 -6.95 -16.46
C GLY A 46 -9.92 -6.87 -17.95
N GLU A 47 -9.46 -5.71 -18.43
CA GLU A 47 -8.99 -5.52 -19.81
C GLU A 47 -7.79 -6.41 -20.10
N THR A 48 -6.81 -6.46 -19.18
CA THR A 48 -5.61 -7.30 -19.35
C THR A 48 -5.98 -8.79 -19.51
N LEU A 49 -6.99 -9.30 -18.80
CA LEU A 49 -7.49 -10.66 -18.96
C LEU A 49 -8.15 -10.88 -20.33
N VAL A 50 -8.87 -9.89 -20.86
CA VAL A 50 -9.43 -9.94 -22.22
C VAL A 50 -8.29 -10.03 -23.25
N ASP A 51 -7.31 -9.14 -23.16
CA ASP A 51 -6.21 -9.06 -24.14
C ASP A 51 -5.28 -10.27 -24.09
N ALA A 52 -4.89 -10.70 -22.88
CA ALA A 52 -3.90 -11.75 -22.71
C ALA A 52 -4.47 -13.18 -22.82
N ALA A 53 -5.76 -13.37 -22.51
CA ALA A 53 -6.37 -14.71 -22.43
C ALA A 53 -7.60 -14.90 -23.32
N GLY A 54 -8.19 -13.85 -23.90
CA GLY A 54 -9.40 -13.97 -24.71
C GLY A 54 -10.48 -14.74 -23.97
N ASP A 55 -11.16 -15.68 -24.61
CA ASP A 55 -12.22 -16.49 -23.98
C ASP A 55 -11.71 -17.49 -22.94
N ALA A 56 -10.42 -17.80 -22.90
CA ALA A 56 -9.87 -18.67 -21.85
C ALA A 56 -9.98 -18.02 -20.45
N ARG A 57 -10.20 -16.69 -20.38
CA ARG A 57 -10.41 -15.96 -19.11
C ARG A 57 -11.61 -16.47 -18.30
N TRP A 58 -12.58 -17.12 -18.95
CA TRP A 58 -13.75 -17.67 -18.25
C TRP A 58 -13.44 -18.89 -17.38
N THR A 59 -12.31 -19.55 -17.63
CA THR A 59 -11.95 -20.80 -16.95
C THR A 59 -10.54 -20.78 -16.32
N ILE A 60 -9.78 -19.70 -16.50
CA ILE A 60 -8.43 -19.57 -15.94
C ILE A 60 -8.49 -19.47 -14.40
N ASP A 61 -7.52 -20.09 -13.73
CA ASP A 61 -7.37 -19.93 -12.27
C ASP A 61 -6.78 -18.54 -11.94
N LEU A 62 -7.63 -17.67 -11.41
CA LEU A 62 -7.25 -16.31 -11.00
C LEU A 62 -6.46 -16.27 -9.67
N ASN A 63 -6.26 -17.41 -8.98
CA ASN A 63 -5.52 -17.43 -7.73
C ASN A 63 -4.03 -17.14 -7.93
N ARG A 64 -3.44 -17.68 -8.99
CA ARG A 64 -2.02 -17.51 -9.33
C ARG A 64 -1.88 -17.42 -10.84
N LEU A 65 -1.52 -16.25 -11.31
CA LEU A 65 -1.23 -16.01 -12.72
C LEU A 65 0.27 -15.86 -12.95
N ASP A 66 0.70 -16.05 -14.19
CA ASP A 66 2.08 -15.84 -14.60
C ASP A 66 2.49 -14.37 -14.34
N PRO A 67 3.46 -14.11 -13.44
CA PRO A 67 3.88 -12.75 -13.12
C PRO A 67 4.61 -12.06 -14.27
N ALA A 68 5.04 -12.79 -15.32
CA ALA A 68 5.58 -12.18 -16.53
C ALA A 68 4.49 -11.58 -17.44
N LYS A 69 3.21 -11.92 -17.20
CA LYS A 69 2.07 -11.49 -18.02
C LYS A 69 1.07 -10.63 -17.25
N PHE A 70 0.91 -10.90 -15.96
CA PHE A 70 -0.10 -10.25 -15.13
C PHE A 70 0.54 -9.70 -13.86
N ASP A 71 0.25 -8.45 -13.53
CA ASP A 71 0.64 -7.85 -12.25
C ASP A 71 -0.28 -8.28 -11.11
N THR A 72 -1.54 -8.58 -11.44
CA THR A 72 -2.61 -8.89 -10.48
C THR A 72 -2.98 -10.38 -10.51
N ASP A 73 -3.06 -10.99 -9.33
CA ASP A 73 -3.79 -12.24 -9.06
C ASP A 73 -4.27 -12.24 -7.59
N ILE A 74 -5.18 -13.15 -7.24
CA ILE A 74 -5.79 -13.16 -5.89
C ILE A 74 -4.73 -13.38 -4.80
N ALA A 75 -3.72 -14.22 -5.05
CA ALA A 75 -2.65 -14.48 -4.07
C ALA A 75 -1.82 -13.22 -3.79
N ARG A 76 -1.48 -12.44 -4.83
CA ARG A 76 -0.74 -11.17 -4.71
C ARG A 76 -1.57 -10.07 -4.06
N LEU A 77 -2.86 -9.95 -4.39
CA LEU A 77 -3.78 -9.01 -3.71
C LEU A 77 -3.82 -9.28 -2.20
N ARG A 78 -3.96 -10.56 -1.80
CA ARG A 78 -3.97 -10.97 -0.39
C ARG A 78 -2.62 -10.74 0.29
N LYS A 79 -1.50 -11.01 -0.41
CA LYS A 79 -0.15 -10.75 0.09
C LYS A 79 0.06 -9.25 0.35
N GLY A 80 -0.38 -8.40 -0.58
CA GLY A 80 -0.30 -6.94 -0.52
C GLY A 80 -1.32 -6.25 0.40
N LYS A 81 -2.24 -7.01 1.02
CA LYS A 81 -3.31 -6.49 1.88
C LYS A 81 -4.25 -5.50 1.18
N VAL A 82 -4.53 -5.75 -0.11
CA VAL A 82 -5.60 -5.05 -0.83
C VAL A 82 -6.93 -5.58 -0.32
N GLY A 83 -7.71 -4.72 0.34
CA GLY A 83 -9.03 -5.05 0.89
C GLY A 83 -10.19 -4.55 0.03
N GLY A 84 -9.91 -3.61 -0.88
CA GLY A 84 -10.88 -3.09 -1.83
C GLY A 84 -10.20 -2.66 -3.12
N GLN A 85 -10.94 -2.76 -4.22
CA GLN A 85 -10.45 -2.44 -5.54
C GLN A 85 -11.59 -1.86 -6.37
N PHE A 86 -11.33 -0.73 -7.01
CA PHE A 86 -12.13 -0.28 -8.14
C PHE A 86 -11.53 -0.89 -9.41
N TRP A 87 -12.29 -1.80 -10.01
CA TRP A 87 -11.92 -2.44 -11.27
C TRP A 87 -12.28 -1.51 -12.41
N SER A 88 -11.30 -1.22 -13.25
CA SER A 88 -11.52 -0.40 -14.44
C SER A 88 -12.45 -1.13 -15.39
N VAL A 89 -13.43 -0.40 -15.91
CA VAL A 89 -14.19 -0.77 -17.12
C VAL A 89 -13.75 0.23 -18.17
N TYR A 90 -12.59 -0.05 -18.75
CA TYR A 90 -11.98 0.80 -19.76
C TYR A 90 -12.68 0.62 -21.11
N VAL A 91 -12.85 1.72 -21.81
CA VAL A 91 -13.29 1.74 -23.19
C VAL A 91 -12.37 2.65 -23.99
N SER A 92 -11.87 2.16 -25.12
CA SER A 92 -10.90 2.91 -25.91
C SER A 92 -11.52 4.13 -26.55
N ALA A 93 -10.81 5.27 -26.44
CA ALA A 93 -11.20 6.51 -27.11
C ALA A 93 -11.15 6.40 -28.65
N GLY A 94 -10.55 5.33 -29.20
CA GLY A 94 -10.50 5.06 -30.63
C GLY A 94 -11.72 4.32 -31.19
N LEU A 95 -12.66 3.87 -30.34
CA LEU A 95 -13.86 3.18 -30.78
C LEU A 95 -14.92 4.17 -31.34
N PRO A 96 -15.76 3.75 -32.30
CA PRO A 96 -16.95 4.49 -32.72
C PRO A 96 -17.84 4.83 -31.52
N GLY A 97 -18.48 6.00 -31.52
CA GLY A 97 -19.28 6.49 -30.39
C GLY A 97 -20.28 5.51 -29.75
N PRO A 98 -21.03 4.68 -30.51
CA PRO A 98 -21.92 3.67 -29.92
C PRO A 98 -21.21 2.50 -29.21
N GLU A 99 -19.92 2.33 -29.47
CA GLU A 99 -19.04 1.30 -28.90
C GLU A 99 -18.14 1.87 -27.79
N GLN A 100 -18.24 3.19 -27.52
CA GLN A 100 -17.66 3.88 -26.37
C GLN A 100 -18.59 3.81 -25.15
#